data_AF-A0A941QCE1-F1
#
_entry.id   AF-A0A941QCE1-F1
#
_cell.length_a   1.000
_cell.length_b   1.000
_cell.length_c   1.000
_cell.angle_alpha   90.00
_cell.angle_beta   90.00
_cell.angle_gamma   90.00
#
_symmetry.space_group_name_H-M   'P 1'
#
loop_
_entity.id
_entity.type
_entity.pdbx_description
1 polymer ?
#
loop_
_entity_poly.entity_id
_entity_poly.type
_entity_poly.pdbx_seq_one_letter_code
_entity_poly.pdbx_strand_id
1 'polypeptide(L)'
;MTVEIDGVLKEWGDRLFYTPIRPRGAKRTITRTTVAVSALPKPRTPTGVRRQLTETIRKAPEVMVKISGGGKGMRQIGAHLDYISRNGKVTLENDAGECH
;
A
#
# COMPACT_ATOMS: atom_id res chain seq x y z
N MET A 1 -13.78 21.26 -16.78
CA MET A 1 -14.35 21.04 -15.43
C MET A 1 -13.90 19.72 -14.79
N THR A 2 -14.27 18.52 -15.26
CA THR A 2 -13.85 17.25 -14.59
C THR A 2 -12.36 16.90 -14.79
N VAL A 3 -11.84 17.15 -16.00
CA VAL A 3 -10.42 16.89 -16.36
C VAL A 3 -9.44 17.74 -15.53
N GLU A 4 -9.84 18.97 -15.18
CA GLU A 4 -9.05 19.87 -14.34
C GLU A 4 -9.02 19.37 -12.88
N ILE A 5 -10.17 18.97 -12.34
CA ILE A 5 -10.27 18.45 -10.97
C ILE A 5 -9.48 17.14 -10.83
N ASP A 6 -9.55 16.26 -11.83
CA ASP A 6 -8.80 15.00 -11.82
C ASP A 6 -7.28 15.24 -11.90
N GLY A 7 -6.84 16.27 -12.64
CA GLY A 7 -5.45 16.72 -12.67
C GLY A 7 -4.97 17.25 -11.31
N VAL A 8 -5.76 18.12 -10.69
CA VAL A 8 -5.48 18.66 -9.34
C VAL A 8 -5.43 17.56 -8.30
N LEU A 9 -6.37 16.60 -8.35
CA LEU A 9 -6.38 15.45 -7.44
C LEU A 9 -5.16 14.57 -7.61
N LYS A 10 -4.68 14.37 -8.84
CA LYS A 10 -3.46 13.60 -9.08
C LYS A 10 -2.24 14.31 -8.49
N GLU A 11 -2.08 15.61 -8.72
CA GLU A 11 -0.98 16.40 -8.16
C GLU A 11 -1.01 16.43 -6.62
N TRP A 12 -2.18 16.68 -6.03
CA TRP A 12 -2.36 16.67 -4.58
C TRP A 12 -2.14 15.29 -3.98
N GLY A 13 -2.62 14.24 -4.65
CA GLY A 13 -2.41 12.86 -4.24
C GLY A 13 -0.95 12.44 -4.25
N ASP A 14 -0.23 12.80 -5.32
CA ASP A 14 1.22 12.55 -5.45
C ASP A 14 2.02 13.29 -4.35
N ARG A 15 1.59 14.49 -3.91
CA ARG A 15 2.24 15.26 -2.86
C ARG A 15 1.90 14.83 -1.43
N LEU A 16 0.64 14.48 -1.16
CA LEU A 16 0.14 14.16 0.19
C LEU A 16 0.48 12.73 0.61
N PHE A 17 0.40 11.77 -0.31
CA PHE A 17 0.46 10.34 0.01
C PHE A 17 1.74 9.65 -0.45
N TYR A 18 2.61 10.33 -1.21
CA TYR A 18 3.91 9.81 -1.61
C TYR A 18 5.04 10.77 -1.26
N THR A 19 5.99 10.29 -0.45
CA THR A 19 7.36 10.80 -0.48
C THR A 19 8.09 10.08 -1.62
N PRO A 20 8.89 10.78 -2.45
CA PRO A 20 9.76 10.09 -3.40
C PRO A 20 10.66 9.15 -2.61
N ILE A 21 10.47 7.84 -2.82
CA ILE A 21 11.35 6.82 -2.22
C ILE A 21 12.71 7.04 -2.87
N ARG A 22 13.61 7.75 -2.17
CA ARG A 22 15.00 7.85 -2.60
C ARG A 22 15.55 6.43 -2.52
N PRO A 23 15.95 5.80 -3.65
CA PRO A 23 16.47 4.45 -3.61
C PRO A 23 17.71 4.45 -2.72
N ARG A 24 17.61 3.81 -1.56
CA ARG A 24 18.78 3.53 -0.74
C ARG A 24 19.51 2.42 -1.48
N GLY A 25 20.74 2.70 -1.94
CA GLY A 25 21.54 1.76 -2.73
C GLY A 25 21.48 0.34 -2.16
N ALA A 26 21.31 -0.65 -3.04
CA ALA A 26 21.12 -2.04 -2.66
C ALA A 26 22.25 -2.50 -1.71
N LYS A 27 21.91 -2.86 -0.47
CA LYS A 27 22.88 -3.45 0.45
C LYS A 27 23.10 -4.90 0.03
N ARG A 28 24.37 -5.27 -0.20
CA ARG A 28 24.78 -6.66 -0.47
C ARG A 28 24.50 -7.50 0.77
N THR A 29 23.61 -8.50 0.67
CA THR A 29 23.44 -9.51 1.71
C THR A 29 24.70 -10.40 1.79
N ILE A 30 24.94 -11.04 2.94
CA ILE A 30 26.07 -11.96 3.20
C ILE A 30 26.25 -13.00 2.09
N THR A 31 25.17 -13.39 1.40
CA THR A 31 25.15 -14.35 0.28
C THR A 31 25.49 -13.75 -1.10
N ARG A 32 25.96 -12.49 -1.18
CA ARG A 32 26.25 -11.76 -2.44
C ARG A 32 25.10 -11.66 -3.45
N THR A 33 23.86 -11.94 -3.06
CA THR A 33 22.69 -11.77 -3.93
C THR A 33 22.17 -10.33 -3.87
N THR A 34 21.89 -9.72 -5.02
CA THR A 34 21.22 -8.43 -5.11
C THR A 34 19.71 -8.62 -4.91
N VAL A 35 19.15 -8.01 -3.87
CA VAL A 35 17.69 -7.90 -3.75
C VAL A 35 17.25 -6.76 -4.66
N ALA A 36 16.46 -7.07 -5.68
CA ALA A 36 15.83 -6.05 -6.52
C ALA A 36 15.05 -5.08 -5.61
N VAL A 37 15.39 -3.79 -5.69
CA VAL A 37 14.62 -2.74 -5.04
C VAL A 37 13.22 -2.82 -5.64
N SER A 38 12.20 -3.00 -4.80
CA SER A 38 10.80 -3.09 -5.22
C SER A 38 10.47 -1.97 -6.20
N ALA A 39 9.77 -2.31 -7.29
CA ALA A 39 9.33 -1.38 -8.32
C ALA A 39 8.75 -0.10 -7.71
N LEU A 40 9.00 1.04 -8.37
CA LEU A 40 8.40 2.30 -7.95
C LEU A 40 6.89 2.11 -7.80
N PRO A 41 6.28 2.66 -6.75
CA PRO A 41 4.84 2.63 -6.59
C PRO A 41 4.18 3.22 -7.85
N LYS A 42 3.18 2.50 -8.38
CA LYS A 42 2.41 2.97 -9.54
C LYS A 42 1.69 4.27 -9.15
N PRO A 43 1.76 5.35 -9.96
CA PRO A 43 1.04 6.58 -9.66
C PRO A 43 -0.46 6.28 -9.54
N ARG A 44 -1.08 6.79 -8.47
CA ARG A 44 -2.50 6.52 -8.19
C ARG A 44 -3.39 7.24 -9.21
N THR A 45 -4.51 6.61 -9.56
CA THR A 45 -5.54 7.25 -10.38
C THR A 45 -6.30 8.30 -9.55
N PRO A 46 -6.91 9.32 -10.19
CA PRO A 46 -7.72 10.33 -9.48
C PRO A 46 -8.83 9.73 -8.62
N THR A 47 -9.43 8.62 -9.06
CA THR A 47 -10.43 7.85 -8.29
C THR A 47 -9.85 7.25 -7.01
N GLY A 48 -8.63 6.71 -7.06
CA GLY A 48 -7.94 6.18 -5.90
C GLY A 48 -7.61 7.27 -4.86
N VAL A 49 -7.27 8.47 -5.32
CA VAL A 49 -7.02 9.63 -4.43
C VAL A 49 -8.30 10.08 -3.74
N ARG A 50 -9.42 10.19 -4.48
CA ARG A 50 -10.73 10.52 -3.89
C ARG A 50 -11.16 9.52 -2.82
N ARG A 51 -11.00 8.21 -3.09
CA ARG A 51 -11.31 7.15 -2.12
C ARG A 51 -10.48 7.34 -0.84
N GLN A 52 -9.16 7.47 -0.98
CA GLN A 52 -8.27 7.62 0.17
C GLN A 52 -8.58 8.87 0.99
N LEU A 53 -8.85 10.01 0.35
CA LEU A 53 -9.25 11.23 1.05
C LEU A 53 -10.56 11.04 1.82
N THR A 54 -11.53 10.35 1.22
CA THR A 54 -12.81 10.05 1.86
C THR A 54 -12.61 9.16 3.10
N GLU A 55 -11.77 8.14 3.01
CA GLU A 55 -11.44 7.26 4.14
C GLU A 55 -10.68 7.98 5.26
N THR A 56 -9.73 8.85 4.91
CA THR A 56 -9.01 9.69 5.89
C THR A 56 -9.99 10.63 6.62
N ILE A 57 -10.90 11.28 5.90
CA ILE A 57 -11.94 12.13 6.49
C ILE A 57 -12.88 11.32 7.40
N ARG A 58 -13.22 10.10 6.99
CA ARG A 58 -14.07 9.17 7.76
C ARG A 58 -13.38 8.57 8.98
N LYS A 59 -12.08 8.79 9.17
CA LYS A 59 -11.27 8.20 10.26
C LYS A 59 -11.44 6.69 10.33
N ALA A 60 -11.38 6.01 9.18
CA ALA A 60 -11.43 4.55 9.15
C ALA A 60 -10.31 3.95 10.03
N PRO A 61 -10.56 2.86 10.76
CA PRO A 61 -9.54 2.23 11.59
C PRO A 61 -8.45 1.61 10.70
N GLU A 62 -7.27 2.21 10.69
CA GLU A 62 -6.09 1.73 9.95
C GLU A 62 -5.15 0.92 10.86
N VAL A 63 -4.58 -0.17 10.33
CA VAL A 63 -3.59 -1.00 11.04
C VAL A 63 -2.32 -1.11 10.20
N MET A 64 -1.19 -0.63 10.73
CA MET A 64 0.12 -0.80 10.11
C MET A 64 0.82 -2.05 10.65
N VAL A 65 1.26 -2.94 9.76
CA VAL A 65 2.04 -4.14 10.11
C VAL A 65 3.40 -4.09 9.44
N LYS A 66 4.47 -4.18 10.24
CA LYS A 66 5.83 -4.30 9.73
C LYS A 66 6.16 -5.77 9.46
N ILE A 67 6.37 -6.10 8.20
CA ILE A 67 6.87 -7.43 7.79
C ILE A 67 8.40 -7.32 7.66
N SER A 68 9.14 -7.96 8.55
CA SER A 68 10.61 -7.98 8.52
C SER A 68 11.19 -9.39 8.69
N GLY A 69 12.31 -9.66 8.03
CA GLY A 69 12.98 -10.99 8.01
C GLY A 69 12.55 -11.81 6.78
N GLY A 70 13.48 -12.54 6.18
CA GLY A 70 13.35 -13.22 4.88
C GLY A 70 12.34 -14.37 4.77
N GLY A 71 11.25 -14.35 5.52
CA GLY A 71 10.11 -15.27 5.42
C GLY A 71 8.99 -14.68 4.57
N LYS A 72 9.22 -14.50 3.27
CA LYS A 72 8.21 -14.06 2.29
C LYS A 72 7.33 -15.23 1.80
N GLY A 73 6.95 -16.14 2.70
CA GLY A 73 6.13 -17.31 2.36
C GLY A 73 4.63 -17.00 2.45
N MET A 74 3.82 -17.66 1.61
CA MET A 74 2.35 -17.52 1.66
C MET A 74 1.78 -17.84 3.04
N ARG A 75 2.42 -18.73 3.81
CA ARG A 75 1.99 -19.10 5.16
C ARG A 75 2.05 -17.93 6.15
N GLN A 76 3.11 -17.13 6.10
CA GLN A 76 3.26 -15.94 6.96
C GLN A 76 2.30 -14.82 6.54
N ILE A 77 2.09 -14.65 5.23
CA ILE A 77 1.11 -13.70 4.70
C ILE A 77 -0.30 -14.08 5.17
N GLY A 78 -0.66 -15.37 5.11
CA GLY A 78 -1.92 -15.88 5.64
C GLY A 78 -2.13 -15.53 7.11
N ALA A 79 -1.13 -15.80 7.97
CA ALA A 79 -1.22 -15.46 9.40
C ALA A 79 -1.42 -13.95 9.66
N HIS A 80 -0.86 -13.08 8.80
CA HIS A 80 -1.11 -11.64 8.89
C HIS A 80 -2.53 -11.28 8.46
N LEU A 81 -3.06 -11.89 7.38
CA LEU A 81 -4.44 -11.69 6.95
C LEU A 81 -5.44 -12.22 7.98
N ASP A 82 -5.15 -13.35 8.63
CA ASP A 82 -5.95 -13.88 9.72
C ASP A 82 -6.01 -12.90 10.89
N TYR A 83 -4.86 -12.33 11.29
CA TYR A 83 -4.84 -11.30 12.34
C TYR A 83 -5.67 -10.06 11.97
N ILE A 84 -5.52 -9.55 10.75
CA ILE A 84 -6.23 -8.35 10.26
C ILE A 84 -7.74 -8.60 10.20
N SER A 85 -8.16 -9.76 9.69
CA SER A 85 -9.57 -10.18 9.64
C SER A 85 -10.14 -10.57 11.01
N ARG A 86 -9.34 -10.48 12.09
CA ARG A 86 -9.70 -10.93 13.45
C ARG A 86 -10.12 -12.40 13.47
N ASN A 87 -9.34 -13.25 12.77
CA ASN A 87 -9.60 -14.65 12.49
C ASN A 87 -10.95 -14.85 11.74
N GLY A 88 -11.17 -14.08 10.68
CA GLY A 88 -12.36 -14.18 9.82
C GLY A 88 -13.64 -13.53 10.36
N LYS A 89 -13.55 -12.72 11.43
CA LYS A 89 -14.71 -11.98 11.96
C LYS A 89 -14.99 -10.68 11.20
N VAL A 90 -14.04 -10.22 10.40
CA VAL A 90 -14.13 -9.00 9.59
C VAL A 90 -13.83 -9.37 8.14
N THR A 91 -14.74 -9.02 7.23
CA THR A 91 -14.55 -9.16 5.78
C THR A 91 -13.41 -8.29 5.30
N LEU A 92 -12.53 -8.86 4.48
CA LEU A 92 -11.40 -8.15 3.89
C LEU A 92 -11.79 -7.65 2.51
N GLU A 93 -11.69 -6.35 2.28
CA GLU A 93 -11.86 -5.76 0.95
C GLU A 93 -10.49 -5.62 0.28
N ASN A 94 -10.36 -6.09 -0.97
CA ASN A 94 -9.15 -5.90 -1.76
C ASN A 94 -9.13 -4.51 -2.44
N ASP A 95 -8.04 -4.18 -3.13
CA ASP A 95 -7.88 -2.88 -3.78
C ASP A 95 -8.86 -2.63 -4.93
N ALA A 96 -9.39 -3.71 -5.54
CA ALA A 96 -10.44 -3.70 -6.54
C ALA A 96 -11.86 -3.58 -5.97
N GLY A 97 -12.03 -3.66 -4.64
CA GLY A 97 -13.33 -3.55 -3.96
C GLY A 97 -14.04 -4.89 -3.74
N GLU A 98 -13.38 -6.02 -4.00
CA GLU A 98 -13.95 -7.34 -3.78
C GLU A 98 -13.78 -7.75 -2.31
N CYS A 99 -14.85 -8.27 -1.69
CA CYS A 99 -14.86 -8.70 -0.30
C CYS A 99 -14.61 -10.21 -0.17
N HIS A 100 -13.72 -10.59 0.75
CA HIS A 100 -13.37 -11.97 1.09
C HIS A 100 -13.52 -12.27 2.58
#